data_AF-A0A8H4U4J2-F1
#
_entry.id   AF-A0A8H4U4J2-F1
#
_cell.length_a   1.000
_cell.length_b   1.000
_cell.length_c   1.000
_cell.angle_alpha   90.00
_cell.angle_beta   90.00
_cell.angle_gamma   90.00
#
_symmetry.space_group_name_H-M   'P 1'
#
loop_
_entity.id
_entity.type
_entity.pdbx_description
1 polymer ?
#
loop_
_entity_poly.entity_id
_entity_poly.type
_entity_poly.pdbx_seq_one_letter_code
_entity_poly.pdbx_strand_id
1 'polypeptide(L)'
;MSAPMATLQAVAIMIVENVSISEESLTWTHTGTSWSTSRHELVLVRGATDSDSDYLLYLLKEDAENEDLPFSLLILRTKDLPSELRSFVVDSLPPHLQHNITNENGVTNKVDIIVSAKSGVGLAPKAWKYLLHPLWTALAKDDSGKPQYHLIHTESSETIRDYARHLWTLDERSKARTIVLLSGDGGVVDLLNGSDGNELPEIPPTIALLPLGTGNALFHSTHKPLYSEPGPSPLVLGLRTLFLGVGADLPVFRASFSTGSHIVTFADKSNGTASANESTQLQKQETSITHLQGAIVASYGFHASIVYESDTPEYRVHGDKRFHMVAEGLLKESHAYAAKVSIRRRGSTTFEDVPRETHAYVLTALVSNLERKFAISPATLPLQSQLRLVHFGPIGGERTMSVMMKAYDEGSHVGMDWPDGERVGYDEVDEVKISVLEDDERWRKVCIDGTIVEIPKGGEMSIKMLDHSLFKILASPRVLEGRA
;
A
#
# COMPACT_ATOMS: atom_id res chain seq x y z
N MET A 1 -22.31 9.94 22.94
CA MET A 1 -22.47 8.92 24.00
C MET A 1 -21.20 8.10 24.00
N SER A 2 -20.42 8.19 25.07
CA SER A 2 -19.11 7.57 25.24
C SER A 2 -19.24 6.04 25.31
N ALA A 3 -18.64 5.34 24.35
CA ALA A 3 -18.54 3.89 24.35
C ALA A 3 -17.72 3.40 25.56
N PRO A 4 -18.07 2.25 26.16
CA PRO A 4 -17.33 1.72 27.30
C PRO A 4 -15.90 1.34 26.86
N MET A 5 -14.90 1.79 27.61
CA MET A 5 -13.51 1.32 27.50
C MET A 5 -13.52 -0.20 27.67
N ALA A 6 -13.30 -0.93 26.58
CA ALA A 6 -13.10 -2.38 26.61
C ALA A 6 -11.86 -2.65 27.47
N THR A 7 -12.03 -3.48 28.49
CA THR A 7 -10.98 -3.89 29.41
C THR A 7 -9.87 -4.58 28.59
N LEU A 8 -8.65 -4.01 28.58
CA LEU A 8 -7.51 -4.63 27.93
C LEU A 8 -7.30 -6.03 28.51
N GLN A 9 -7.28 -7.04 27.66
CA GLN A 9 -6.78 -8.35 28.05
C GLN A 9 -5.28 -8.17 28.34
N ALA A 10 -4.87 -8.38 29.59
CA ALA A 10 -3.48 -8.18 29.99
C ALA A 10 -2.57 -9.12 29.17
N VAL A 11 -1.66 -8.53 28.39
CA VAL A 11 -0.64 -9.31 27.68
C VAL A 11 0.33 -9.86 28.72
N ALA A 12 0.42 -11.19 28.84
CA ALA A 12 1.26 -11.82 29.84
C ALA A 12 2.74 -11.63 29.50
N ILE A 13 3.53 -11.16 30.47
CA ILE A 13 4.98 -11.01 30.36
C ILE A 13 5.63 -12.29 30.91
N MET A 14 6.42 -12.96 30.08
CA MET A 14 7.17 -14.15 30.48
C MET A 14 8.58 -13.75 30.92
N ILE A 15 8.91 -13.99 32.19
CA ILE A 15 10.27 -13.79 32.71
C ILE A 15 11.14 -14.97 32.28
N VAL A 16 12.23 -14.70 31.56
CA VAL A 16 13.11 -15.74 31.00
C VAL A 16 14.51 -15.63 31.61
N GLU A 17 15.13 -16.79 31.82
CA GLU A 17 16.44 -16.92 32.46
C GLU A 17 17.57 -16.46 31.53
N ASN A 18 17.47 -16.81 30.25
CA ASN A 18 18.41 -16.41 29.21
C ASN A 18 17.69 -16.23 27.88
N VAL A 19 18.29 -15.43 26.99
CA VAL A 19 17.90 -15.30 25.59
C VAL A 19 19.16 -15.45 24.74
N SER A 20 19.08 -16.24 23.68
CA SER A 20 20.10 -16.32 22.65
C SER A 20 19.48 -16.24 21.27
N ILE A 21 20.26 -15.80 20.29
CA ILE A 21 19.83 -15.66 18.90
C ILE A 21 20.83 -16.35 17.98
N SER A 22 20.31 -17.05 16.98
CA SER A 22 21.06 -17.65 15.88
C SER A 22 20.67 -17.00 14.56
N GLU A 23 21.18 -17.51 13.44
CA GLU A 23 20.81 -17.02 12.11
C GLU A 23 19.31 -17.11 11.84
N GLU A 24 18.62 -18.13 12.34
CA GLU A 24 17.20 -18.38 12.04
C GLU A 24 16.27 -18.29 13.27
N SER A 25 16.79 -18.49 14.47
CA SER A 25 15.96 -18.66 15.67
C SER A 25 16.33 -17.72 16.82
N LEU A 26 15.30 -17.37 17.60
CA LEU A 26 15.43 -16.81 18.94
C LEU A 26 15.07 -17.92 19.93
N THR A 27 15.95 -18.19 20.90
CA THR A 27 15.76 -19.23 21.92
C THR A 27 15.82 -18.64 23.32
N TRP A 28 15.02 -19.17 24.23
CA TRP A 28 15.00 -18.72 25.62
C TRP A 28 14.69 -19.86 26.58
N THR A 29 15.12 -19.73 27.84
CA THR A 29 14.79 -20.68 28.91
C THR A 29 13.79 -20.09 29.88
N HIS A 30 12.73 -20.83 30.18
CA HIS A 30 11.74 -20.48 31.19
C HIS A 30 11.49 -21.68 32.10
N THR A 31 11.72 -21.52 33.40
CA THR A 31 11.54 -22.59 34.41
C THR A 31 12.33 -23.86 34.08
N GLY A 32 13.58 -23.69 33.65
CA GLY A 32 14.46 -24.79 33.22
C GLY A 32 14.07 -25.49 31.91
N THR A 33 13.03 -25.03 31.20
CA THR A 33 12.63 -25.56 29.89
C THR A 33 13.06 -24.59 28.78
N SER A 34 13.72 -25.11 27.74
CA SER A 34 14.12 -24.32 26.57
C SER A 34 12.99 -24.24 25.54
N TRP A 35 12.76 -23.03 25.05
CA TRP A 35 11.79 -22.71 24.00
C TRP A 35 12.52 -22.05 22.83
N SER A 36 11.90 -22.09 21.65
CA SER A 36 12.45 -21.46 20.46
C SER A 36 11.36 -20.92 19.57
N THR A 37 11.72 -19.91 18.78
CA THR A 37 10.86 -19.39 17.73
C THR A 37 11.67 -18.73 16.63
N SER A 38 11.02 -18.34 15.54
CA SER A 38 11.70 -17.63 14.46
C SER A 38 12.17 -16.27 14.94
N ARG A 39 13.44 -15.93 14.70
CA ARG A 39 13.95 -14.58 14.99
C ARG A 39 13.20 -13.50 14.20
N HIS A 40 12.57 -13.89 13.10
CA HIS A 40 11.88 -12.98 12.21
C HIS A 40 10.55 -12.48 12.78
N GLU A 41 10.07 -13.06 13.88
CA GLU A 41 8.89 -12.59 14.62
C GLU A 41 9.20 -11.41 15.56
N LEU A 42 10.48 -11.15 15.87
CA LEU A 42 10.86 -10.05 16.76
C LEU A 42 10.50 -8.70 16.13
N VAL A 43 9.62 -7.93 16.76
CA VAL A 43 9.25 -6.59 16.30
C VAL A 43 10.25 -5.56 16.80
N LEU A 44 10.42 -5.47 18.12
CA LEU A 44 11.31 -4.52 18.78
C LEU A 44 11.73 -5.04 20.15
N VAL A 45 12.73 -4.37 20.73
CA VAL A 45 13.17 -4.53 22.11
C VAL A 45 12.99 -3.21 22.84
N ARG A 46 12.49 -3.23 24.07
CA ARG A 46 12.40 -2.03 24.91
C ARG A 46 13.31 -2.17 26.13
N GLY A 47 14.11 -1.15 26.44
CA GLY A 47 14.79 -1.07 27.73
C GLY A 47 13.79 -0.76 28.85
N ALA A 48 13.82 -1.50 29.95
CA ALA A 48 13.04 -1.19 31.14
C ALA A 48 13.54 0.11 31.77
N THR A 49 12.61 0.92 32.28
CA THR A 49 12.90 2.23 32.87
C THR A 49 13.25 2.17 34.36
N ASP A 50 13.11 1.02 35.00
CA ASP A 50 13.43 0.82 36.42
C ASP A 50 14.90 0.40 36.62
N SER A 51 15.41 0.62 37.84
CA SER A 51 16.83 0.47 38.23
C SER A 51 17.45 -0.93 38.05
N ASP A 52 16.67 -1.94 37.67
CA ASP A 52 17.15 -3.23 37.19
C ASP A 52 17.11 -3.21 35.66
N SER A 53 18.27 -3.30 35.01
CA SER A 53 18.50 -3.18 33.56
C SER A 53 17.85 -4.31 32.73
N ASP A 54 16.54 -4.44 32.81
CA ASP A 54 15.79 -5.46 32.12
C ASP A 54 15.42 -5.01 30.69
N TYR A 55 15.23 -5.98 29.81
CA TYR A 55 14.80 -5.79 28.43
C TYR A 55 13.50 -6.54 28.19
N LEU A 56 12.57 -5.90 27.49
CA LEU A 56 11.33 -6.51 27.01
C LEU A 56 11.43 -6.74 25.51
N LEU A 57 11.39 -8.00 25.08
CA LEU A 57 11.37 -8.40 23.67
C LEU A 57 9.92 -8.60 23.26
N TYR A 58 9.48 -7.93 22.20
CA TYR A 58 8.13 -8.05 21.66
C TYR A 58 8.17 -8.87 20.38
N LEU A 59 7.56 -10.05 20.41
CA LEU A 59 7.45 -10.95 19.28
C LEU A 59 6.01 -11.01 18.79
N LEU A 60 5.81 -10.85 17.48
CA LEU A 60 4.51 -11.00 16.84
C LEU A 60 4.28 -12.47 16.46
N LYS A 61 3.17 -13.02 16.94
CA LYS A 61 2.61 -14.29 16.50
C LYS A 61 1.45 -14.03 15.57
N GLU A 62 1.53 -14.61 14.38
CA GLU A 62 0.50 -14.57 13.35
C GLU A 62 -0.13 -15.95 13.21
N ASP A 63 -1.45 -16.00 13.32
CA ASP A 63 -2.25 -17.20 13.12
C ASP A 63 -3.35 -16.87 12.11
N ALA A 64 -3.05 -17.08 10.83
CA ALA A 64 -3.97 -16.75 9.74
C ALA A 64 -5.24 -17.61 9.74
N GLU A 65 -5.23 -18.76 10.44
CA GLU A 65 -6.39 -19.65 10.56
C GLU A 65 -7.32 -19.22 11.70
N ASN A 66 -6.82 -18.47 12.68
CA ASN A 66 -7.60 -17.95 13.79
C ASN A 66 -8.24 -16.61 13.44
N GLU A 67 -9.46 -16.66 12.89
CA GLU A 67 -10.20 -15.47 12.53
C GLU A 67 -10.44 -14.53 13.73
N ASP A 68 -10.64 -15.05 14.94
CA ASP A 68 -10.95 -14.22 16.11
C ASP A 68 -9.73 -13.48 16.67
N LEU A 69 -8.57 -14.15 16.68
CA LEU A 69 -7.32 -13.63 17.21
C LEU A 69 -6.15 -13.93 16.26
N PRO A 70 -6.09 -13.27 15.09
CA PRO A 70 -5.06 -13.53 14.08
C PRO A 70 -3.68 -13.01 14.48
N PHE A 71 -3.62 -12.16 15.50
CA PHE A 71 -2.41 -11.53 15.99
C PHE A 71 -2.33 -11.65 17.51
N SER A 72 -1.16 -12.02 18.02
CA SER A 72 -0.85 -11.91 19.44
C SER A 72 0.60 -11.51 19.66
N LEU A 73 0.85 -10.91 20.83
CA LEU A 73 2.19 -10.50 21.26
C LEU A 73 2.69 -11.46 22.33
N LEU A 74 3.83 -12.09 22.06
CA LEU A 74 4.64 -12.76 23.08
C LEU A 74 5.66 -11.74 23.62
N ILE A 75 5.62 -11.48 24.91
CA ILE A 75 6.55 -10.54 25.57
C ILE A 75 7.49 -11.33 26.47
N LEU A 76 8.78 -11.29 26.17
CA LEU A 76 9.83 -11.90 26.99
C LEU A 76 10.56 -10.82 27.79
N ARG A 77 10.74 -11.03 29.10
CA ARG A 77 11.54 -10.16 29.97
C ARG A 77 12.85 -10.85 30.32
N THR A 78 13.98 -10.23 29.99
CA THR A 78 15.32 -10.76 30.26
C THR A 78 16.25 -9.68 30.83
N LYS A 79 17.28 -10.09 31.58
CA LYS A 79 18.33 -9.18 32.10
C LYS A 79 19.46 -8.94 31.10
N ASP A 80 19.75 -9.94 30.28
CA ASP A 80 20.88 -9.92 29.36
C ASP A 80 20.38 -9.90 27.91
N LEU A 81 20.72 -8.84 27.17
CA LEU A 81 20.36 -8.70 25.76
C LEU A 81 21.54 -9.09 24.85
N PRO A 82 21.39 -10.10 23.98
CA PRO A 82 22.35 -10.38 22.91
C PRO A 82 22.67 -9.12 22.08
N SER A 83 23.94 -8.95 21.73
CA SER A 83 24.43 -7.75 21.04
C SER A 83 23.74 -7.49 19.69
N GLU A 84 23.35 -8.57 19.02
CA GLU A 84 22.68 -8.66 17.73
C GLU A 84 21.25 -8.10 17.78
N LEU A 85 20.66 -8.01 18.98
CA LEU A 85 19.33 -7.47 19.19
C LEU A 85 19.33 -5.96 19.48
N ARG A 86 20.50 -5.35 19.67
CA ARG A 86 20.61 -3.91 19.99
C ARG A 86 20.07 -3.01 18.89
N SER A 87 20.11 -3.44 17.63
CA SER A 87 19.54 -2.70 16.50
C SER A 87 18.00 -2.62 16.52
N PHE A 88 17.34 -3.36 17.41
CA PHE A 88 15.89 -3.37 17.57
C PHE A 88 15.43 -2.59 18.82
N VAL A 89 16.35 -1.97 19.55
CA VAL A 89 16.04 -1.27 20.81
C VAL A 89 15.30 0.05 20.54
N VAL A 90 14.16 0.21 21.20
CA VAL A 90 13.28 1.37 21.16
C VAL A 90 12.87 1.70 22.60
N ASP A 91 13.44 2.77 23.17
CA ASP A 91 13.24 3.12 24.59
C ASP A 91 11.94 3.87 24.87
N SER A 92 11.38 4.52 23.85
CA SER A 92 10.13 5.28 23.89
C SER A 92 9.58 5.46 22.48
N LEU A 93 8.36 6.00 22.36
CA LEU A 93 7.84 6.42 21.08
C LEU A 93 8.87 7.32 20.34
N PRO A 94 9.21 6.99 19.08
CA PRO A 94 10.14 7.79 18.28
C PRO A 94 9.53 9.17 17.97
N PRO A 95 10.33 10.18 17.60
CA PRO A 95 9.87 11.56 17.43
C PRO A 95 8.65 11.72 16.50
N HIS A 96 8.57 10.95 15.41
CA HIS A 96 7.43 11.00 14.48
C HIS A 96 6.13 10.41 15.05
N LEU A 97 6.19 9.65 16.15
CA LEU A 97 5.01 9.11 16.85
C LEU A 97 4.68 9.87 18.15
N GLN A 98 5.44 10.93 18.46
CA GLN A 98 5.18 11.77 19.62
C GLN A 98 4.11 12.82 19.28
N HIS A 99 2.93 12.70 19.88
CA HIS A 99 1.80 13.59 19.64
C HIS A 99 1.84 14.83 20.53
N ASN A 100 1.65 16.01 19.93
CA ASN A 100 1.66 17.31 20.61
C ASN A 100 2.94 17.58 21.41
N ILE A 101 4.05 16.96 21.01
CA ILE A 101 5.38 17.21 21.57
C ILE A 101 6.14 18.05 20.54
N THR A 102 6.70 19.17 21.02
CA THR A 102 7.49 20.09 20.21
C THR A 102 8.93 19.63 20.18
N ASN A 103 9.49 19.45 18.99
CA ASN A 103 10.90 19.11 18.83
C ASN A 103 11.82 20.32 19.06
N GLU A 104 13.14 20.09 19.02
CA GLU A 104 14.17 21.12 19.17
C GLU A 104 14.07 22.27 18.16
N ASN A 105 13.44 22.03 17.00
CA ASN A 105 13.23 23.02 15.95
C ASN A 105 11.91 23.81 16.12
N GLY A 106 11.22 23.65 17.26
CA GLY A 106 9.95 24.35 17.52
C GLY A 106 8.74 23.79 16.78
N VAL A 107 8.86 22.62 16.14
CA VAL A 107 7.78 21.99 15.38
C VAL A 107 7.03 20.99 16.27
N THR A 108 5.72 21.19 16.42
CA THR A 108 4.83 20.27 17.13
C THR A 108 4.21 19.27 16.16
N ASN A 109 4.44 17.98 16.39
CA ASN A 109 3.92 16.91 15.54
C ASN A 109 2.51 16.46 16.01
N LYS A 110 1.58 16.33 15.07
CA LYS A 110 0.31 15.63 15.24
C LYS A 110 0.45 14.18 14.79
N VAL A 111 -0.32 13.29 15.41
CA VAL A 111 -0.29 11.85 15.12
C VAL A 111 -1.73 11.41 15.01
N ASP A 112 -2.12 10.94 13.82
CA ASP A 112 -3.42 10.33 13.59
C ASP A 112 -3.24 8.85 13.28
N ILE A 113 -4.10 8.04 13.85
CA ILE A 113 -4.15 6.60 13.59
C ILE A 113 -5.46 6.34 12.87
N ILE A 114 -5.37 5.95 11.61
CA ILE A 114 -6.53 5.64 10.77
C ILE A 114 -6.67 4.13 10.70
N VAL A 115 -7.79 3.62 11.21
CA VAL A 115 -8.13 2.20 11.20
C VAL A 115 -9.22 1.96 10.16
N SER A 116 -8.83 1.39 9.01
CA SER A 116 -9.78 1.08 7.94
C SER A 116 -10.61 -0.16 8.28
N ALA A 117 -11.88 0.05 8.63
CA ALA A 117 -12.75 -0.95 9.24
C ALA A 117 -12.95 -2.21 8.37
N LYS A 118 -12.96 -2.06 7.04
CA LYS A 118 -13.16 -3.15 6.08
C LYS A 118 -11.86 -3.67 5.46
N SER A 119 -10.70 -3.10 5.81
CA SER A 119 -9.43 -3.49 5.21
C SER A 119 -9.03 -4.92 5.55
N GLY A 120 -8.56 -5.66 4.56
CA GLY A 120 -8.08 -7.05 4.70
C GLY A 120 -9.12 -7.97 5.33
N VAL A 121 -10.40 -7.83 5.01
CA VAL A 121 -11.49 -8.61 5.63
C VAL A 121 -11.67 -8.30 7.14
N GLY A 122 -11.36 -7.08 7.56
CA GLY A 122 -11.52 -6.62 8.94
C GLY A 122 -10.32 -6.90 9.85
N LEU A 123 -9.13 -7.09 9.27
CA LEU A 123 -7.89 -7.29 10.02
C LEU A 123 -7.41 -6.01 10.72
N ALA A 124 -7.64 -4.83 10.15
CA ALA A 124 -7.13 -3.58 10.71
C ALA A 124 -7.65 -3.25 12.12
N PRO A 125 -8.95 -3.37 12.44
CA PRO A 125 -9.44 -3.23 13.81
C PRO A 125 -8.80 -4.22 14.80
N LYS A 126 -8.55 -5.46 14.36
CA LYS A 126 -7.91 -6.50 15.19
C LYS A 126 -6.44 -6.17 15.43
N ALA A 127 -5.70 -5.79 14.38
CA ALA A 127 -4.31 -5.35 14.49
C ALA A 127 -4.16 -4.11 15.39
N TRP A 128 -5.10 -3.15 15.31
CA TRP A 128 -5.13 -2.03 16.25
C TRP A 128 -5.27 -2.52 17.70
N LYS A 129 -6.33 -3.29 17.97
CA LYS A 129 -6.70 -3.71 19.32
C LYS A 129 -5.67 -4.62 19.99
N TYR A 130 -5.18 -5.63 19.28
CA TYR A 130 -4.41 -6.73 19.86
C TYR A 130 -2.90 -6.57 19.69
N LEU A 131 -2.45 -5.66 18.81
CA LEU A 131 -1.05 -5.53 18.45
C LEU A 131 -0.53 -4.10 18.62
N LEU A 132 -1.02 -3.14 17.84
CA LEU A 132 -0.47 -1.80 17.83
C LEU A 132 -0.78 -1.03 19.12
N HIS A 133 -2.01 -1.08 19.63
CA HIS A 133 -2.39 -0.35 20.84
C HIS A 133 -1.61 -0.81 22.09
N PRO A 134 -1.42 -2.12 22.35
CA PRO A 134 -0.54 -2.59 23.41
C PRO A 134 0.92 -2.13 23.26
N LEU A 135 1.50 -2.21 22.05
CA LEU A 135 2.86 -1.75 21.78
C LEU A 135 2.99 -0.23 22.02
N TRP A 136 2.02 0.54 21.55
CA TRP A 136 1.98 1.98 21.71
C TRP A 136 1.92 2.37 23.18
N THR A 137 1.01 1.76 23.93
CA THR A 137 0.84 2.00 25.37
C THR A 137 2.09 1.66 26.14
N ALA A 138 2.76 0.56 25.78
CA ALA A 138 4.01 0.20 26.43
C ALA A 138 5.12 1.24 26.19
N LEU A 139 5.19 1.85 25.01
CA LEU A 139 6.25 2.81 24.66
C LEU A 139 5.94 4.26 25.02
N ALA A 140 4.66 4.60 25.19
CA ALA A 140 4.21 5.89 25.67
C ALA A 140 4.63 6.05 27.14
N LYS A 141 5.46 7.05 27.44
CA LYS A 141 5.96 7.34 28.81
C LYS A 141 5.06 8.32 29.58
N ASP A 142 3.86 8.58 29.08
CA ASP A 142 3.03 9.68 29.54
C ASP A 142 1.74 9.19 30.23
N ASP A 143 1.75 9.28 31.56
CA ASP A 143 0.58 9.05 32.42
C ASP A 143 -0.28 10.32 32.60
N SER A 144 -0.01 11.42 31.88
CA SER A 144 -0.72 12.69 32.07
C SER A 144 -2.20 12.66 31.67
N GLY A 145 -2.73 11.51 31.24
CA GLY A 145 -4.12 11.34 30.79
C GLY A 145 -4.46 12.10 29.50
N LYS A 146 -3.46 12.66 28.81
CA LYS A 146 -3.65 13.34 27.52
C LYS A 146 -3.68 12.31 26.39
N PRO A 147 -4.49 12.53 25.33
CA PRO A 147 -4.49 11.65 24.17
C PRO A 147 -3.10 11.67 23.52
N GLN A 148 -2.52 10.49 23.36
CA GLN A 148 -1.20 10.29 22.74
C GLN A 148 -1.25 10.20 21.21
N TYR A 149 -2.45 10.33 20.64
CA TYR A 149 -2.76 10.29 19.22
C TYR A 149 -4.24 10.66 19.03
N HIS A 150 -4.62 10.96 17.79
CA HIS A 150 -6.01 11.07 17.36
C HIS A 150 -6.42 9.79 16.60
N LEU A 151 -7.45 9.09 17.06
CA LEU A 151 -7.89 7.82 16.47
C LEU A 151 -9.10 8.03 15.57
N ILE A 152 -9.02 7.52 14.34
CA ILE A 152 -10.06 7.62 13.32
C ILE A 152 -10.42 6.21 12.85
N HIS A 153 -11.67 5.82 13.06
CA HIS A 153 -12.22 4.61 12.43
C HIS A 153 -12.97 5.01 11.17
N THR A 154 -12.71 4.33 10.06
CA THR A 154 -13.43 4.64 8.81
C THR A 154 -14.88 4.19 8.91
N GLU A 155 -15.81 5.07 8.54
CA GLU A 155 -17.25 4.79 8.55
C GLU A 155 -17.79 4.59 7.13
N SER A 156 -17.08 5.10 6.12
CA SER A 156 -17.45 5.01 4.70
C SER A 156 -16.20 4.93 3.81
N SER A 157 -16.42 4.74 2.50
CA SER A 157 -15.36 4.82 1.47
C SER A 157 -14.78 6.22 1.32
N GLU A 158 -15.44 7.25 1.85
CA GLU A 158 -14.98 8.65 1.74
C GLU A 158 -14.22 9.11 2.99
N THR A 159 -14.26 8.38 4.12
CA THR A 159 -13.67 8.86 5.39
C THR A 159 -12.20 9.29 5.26
N ILE A 160 -11.38 8.51 4.56
CA ILE A 160 -9.95 8.82 4.38
C ILE A 160 -9.77 10.01 3.43
N ARG A 161 -10.58 10.08 2.37
CA ARG A 161 -10.53 11.18 1.39
C ARG A 161 -10.99 12.51 1.99
N ASP A 162 -12.03 12.48 2.83
CA ASP A 162 -12.53 13.63 3.57
C ASP A 162 -11.48 14.14 4.56
N TYR A 163 -10.85 13.21 5.30
CA TYR A 163 -9.72 13.52 6.17
C TYR A 163 -8.56 14.15 5.38
N ALA A 164 -8.23 13.58 4.22
CA ALA A 164 -7.17 14.10 3.36
C ALA A 164 -7.48 15.53 2.88
N ARG A 165 -8.70 15.81 2.42
CA ARG A 165 -9.14 17.17 2.06
C ARG A 165 -8.94 18.17 3.20
N HIS A 166 -9.15 17.76 4.44
CA HIS A 166 -8.91 18.62 5.60
C HIS A 166 -7.42 18.97 5.81
N LEU A 167 -6.49 18.05 5.47
CA LEU A 167 -5.05 18.31 5.57
C LEU A 167 -4.58 19.46 4.67
N TRP A 168 -5.29 19.69 3.57
CA TRP A 168 -4.96 20.71 2.57
C TRP A 168 -5.56 22.08 2.87
N THR A 169 -6.30 22.23 3.99
CA THR A 169 -6.75 23.55 4.45
C THR A 169 -5.57 24.42 4.90
N LEU A 170 -5.70 25.75 4.75
CA LEU A 170 -4.64 26.71 5.10
C LEU A 170 -4.08 26.52 6.52
N ASP A 171 -4.93 26.18 7.47
CA ASP A 171 -4.54 26.01 8.87
C ASP A 171 -3.81 24.70 9.14
N GLU A 172 -3.97 23.68 8.29
CA GLU A 172 -3.44 22.33 8.54
C GLU A 172 -2.19 22.02 7.71
N ARG A 173 -2.03 22.62 6.52
CA ARG A 173 -0.89 22.36 5.61
C ARG A 173 0.49 22.76 6.15
N SER A 174 0.53 23.57 7.20
CA SER A 174 1.76 24.02 7.88
C SER A 174 2.08 23.22 9.14
N LYS A 175 1.22 22.28 9.51
CA LYS A 175 1.38 21.48 10.74
C LYS A 175 2.05 20.14 10.41
N ALA A 176 3.15 19.85 11.11
CA ALA A 176 3.77 18.54 11.04
C ALA A 176 2.80 17.46 11.51
N ARG A 177 2.71 16.38 10.73
CA ARG A 177 1.75 15.31 10.97
C ARG A 177 2.30 13.96 10.54
N THR A 178 2.03 12.95 11.36
CA THR A 178 2.25 11.54 11.05
C THR A 178 0.92 10.81 11.02
N ILE A 179 0.66 10.09 9.93
CA ILE A 179 -0.57 9.35 9.67
C ILE A 179 -0.23 7.87 9.71
N VAL A 180 -0.57 7.19 10.80
CA VAL A 180 -0.43 5.74 10.92
C VAL A 180 -1.64 5.09 10.28
N LEU A 181 -1.46 4.57 9.07
CA LEU A 181 -2.51 4.05 8.22
C LEU A 181 -2.56 2.52 8.32
N LEU A 182 -3.57 2.00 9.01
CA LEU A 182 -3.88 0.57 9.04
C LEU A 182 -4.86 0.28 7.89
N SER A 183 -4.30 0.10 6.69
CA SER A 183 -5.07 -0.07 5.45
C SER A 183 -4.23 -0.82 4.39
N GLY A 184 -4.70 -0.84 3.15
CA GLY A 184 -3.88 -1.20 1.98
C GLY A 184 -3.69 -0.02 1.04
N ASP A 185 -3.38 -0.32 -0.21
CA ASP A 185 -3.12 0.68 -1.27
C ASP A 185 -4.26 1.70 -1.41
N GLY A 186 -5.52 1.26 -1.35
CA GLY A 186 -6.68 2.16 -1.45
C GLY A 186 -6.70 3.29 -0.41
N GLY A 187 -6.20 3.05 0.81
CA GLY A 187 -6.08 4.11 1.81
C GLY A 187 -5.03 5.17 1.44
N VAL A 188 -3.96 4.78 0.73
CA VAL A 188 -2.96 5.73 0.22
C VAL A 188 -3.53 6.51 -0.95
N VAL A 189 -4.26 5.85 -1.85
CA VAL A 189 -4.96 6.49 -2.97
C VAL A 189 -5.95 7.55 -2.48
N ASP A 190 -6.72 7.25 -1.43
CA ASP A 190 -7.66 8.20 -0.84
C ASP A 190 -6.95 9.40 -0.18
N LEU A 191 -5.77 9.19 0.42
CA LEU A 191 -4.94 10.29 0.93
C LEU A 191 -4.42 11.20 -0.21
N LEU A 192 -3.92 10.61 -1.29
CA LEU A 192 -3.39 11.34 -2.44
C LEU A 192 -4.46 12.19 -3.13
N ASN A 193 -5.62 11.60 -3.38
CA ASN A 193 -6.73 12.23 -4.11
C ASN A 193 -7.65 13.06 -3.18
N GLY A 194 -7.17 13.41 -1.98
CA GLY A 194 -7.74 14.46 -1.14
C GLY A 194 -7.31 15.87 -1.54
N SER A 195 -6.43 16.02 -2.52
CA SER A 195 -6.06 17.31 -3.12
C SER A 195 -5.99 17.21 -4.63
N ASP A 196 -6.04 18.34 -5.31
CA ASP A 196 -5.72 18.42 -6.73
C ASP A 196 -4.21 18.30 -7.01
N GLY A 197 -3.37 18.13 -5.97
CA GLY A 197 -1.91 18.03 -6.08
C GLY A 197 -1.23 19.26 -6.70
N ASN A 198 -1.90 20.41 -6.72
CA ASN A 198 -1.32 21.70 -7.14
C ASN A 198 -0.85 22.52 -5.93
N GLU A 199 -1.44 22.29 -4.76
CA GLU A 199 -1.07 22.93 -3.52
C GLU A 199 -0.01 22.11 -2.80
N LEU A 200 1.07 22.79 -2.39
CA LEU A 200 2.18 22.18 -1.68
C LEU A 200 1.95 22.31 -0.17
N PRO A 201 2.17 21.25 0.62
CA PRO A 201 2.23 21.40 2.06
C PRO A 201 3.55 22.09 2.43
N GLU A 202 3.53 23.03 3.38
CA GLU A 202 4.77 23.64 3.89
C GLU A 202 5.60 22.57 4.62
N ILE A 203 4.92 21.64 5.29
CA ILE A 203 5.52 20.44 5.88
C ILE A 203 4.72 19.22 5.39
N PRO A 204 5.27 18.41 4.46
CA PRO A 204 4.58 17.23 3.97
C PRO A 204 4.22 16.25 5.11
N PRO A 205 2.95 15.83 5.24
CA PRO A 205 2.56 14.80 6.20
C PRO A 205 3.28 13.48 5.91
N THR A 206 3.64 12.73 6.95
CA THR A 206 4.33 11.44 6.82
C THR A 206 3.36 10.29 7.01
N ILE A 207 3.29 9.37 6.05
CA ILE A 207 2.47 8.15 6.11
C ILE A 207 3.30 7.02 6.71
N ALA A 208 2.78 6.37 7.75
CA ALA A 208 3.29 5.09 8.24
C ALA A 208 2.29 3.99 7.85
N LEU A 209 2.62 3.20 6.83
CA LEU A 209 1.72 2.21 6.24
C LEU A 209 1.89 0.84 6.91
N LEU A 210 0.84 0.31 7.53
CA LEU A 210 0.76 -1.09 7.95
C LEU A 210 -0.07 -1.89 6.93
N PRO A 211 0.48 -2.96 6.31
CA PRO A 211 -0.09 -3.62 5.13
C PRO A 211 -1.23 -4.56 5.52
N LEU A 212 -2.40 -3.99 5.79
CA LEU A 212 -3.57 -4.71 6.28
C LEU A 212 -4.69 -4.76 5.24
N GLY A 213 -4.42 -4.36 3.99
CA GLY A 213 -5.33 -4.53 2.86
C GLY A 213 -5.14 -5.85 2.11
N THR A 214 -5.98 -6.09 1.12
CA THR A 214 -5.86 -7.25 0.20
C THR A 214 -4.79 -7.03 -0.85
N GLY A 215 -4.65 -5.79 -1.35
CA GLY A 215 -3.53 -5.31 -2.17
C GLY A 215 -2.66 -4.35 -1.35
N ASN A 216 -1.35 -4.64 -1.33
CA ASN A 216 -0.35 -3.83 -0.62
C ASN A 216 0.90 -3.61 -1.51
N ALA A 217 0.68 -3.31 -2.78
CA ALA A 217 1.69 -3.12 -3.81
C ALA A 217 2.77 -2.11 -3.39
N LEU A 218 2.35 -0.96 -2.85
CA LEU A 218 3.27 0.08 -2.39
C LEU A 218 4.14 -0.45 -1.24
N PHE A 219 3.54 -1.17 -0.30
CA PHE A 219 4.26 -1.75 0.83
C PHE A 219 5.28 -2.80 0.37
N HIS A 220 4.84 -3.77 -0.44
CA HIS A 220 5.67 -4.86 -0.95
C HIS A 220 6.84 -4.34 -1.78
N SER A 221 6.62 -3.30 -2.58
CA SER A 221 7.66 -2.69 -3.39
C SER A 221 8.65 -1.90 -2.54
N THR A 222 8.16 -1.13 -1.57
CA THR A 222 9.02 -0.36 -0.67
C THR A 222 9.89 -1.27 0.20
N HIS A 223 9.36 -2.41 0.65
CA HIS A 223 10.05 -3.34 1.56
C HIS A 223 10.72 -4.51 0.85
N LYS A 224 10.70 -4.56 -0.50
CA LYS A 224 11.27 -5.68 -1.28
C LYS A 224 12.71 -6.05 -0.88
N PRO A 225 13.65 -5.09 -0.68
CA PRO A 225 15.02 -5.41 -0.28
C PRO A 225 15.15 -6.04 1.12
N LEU A 226 14.08 -6.02 1.92
CA LEU A 226 14.06 -6.56 3.28
C LEU A 226 13.47 -7.97 3.35
N TYR A 227 12.92 -8.49 2.24
CA TYR A 227 12.45 -9.86 2.20
C TYR A 227 13.62 -10.85 2.13
N SER A 228 13.47 -11.94 2.85
CA SER A 228 14.35 -13.11 2.85
C SER A 228 13.49 -14.36 2.98
N GLU A 229 14.03 -15.53 2.62
CA GLU A 229 13.37 -16.82 2.81
C GLU A 229 14.33 -17.76 3.57
N PRO A 230 14.04 -18.11 4.84
CA PRO A 230 12.96 -17.59 5.68
C PRO A 230 13.15 -16.09 6.01
N GLY A 231 12.07 -15.40 6.40
CA GLY A 231 12.11 -13.96 6.64
C GLY A 231 10.92 -13.41 7.41
N PRO A 232 10.95 -12.13 7.80
CA PRO A 232 9.85 -11.49 8.52
C PRO A 232 8.61 -11.38 7.66
N SER A 233 7.45 -11.50 8.30
CA SER A 233 6.18 -11.22 7.65
C SER A 233 6.08 -9.74 7.26
N PRO A 234 5.18 -9.39 6.32
CA PRO A 234 4.90 -8.00 5.99
C PRO A 234 4.50 -7.17 7.22
N LEU A 235 3.74 -7.73 8.17
CA LEU A 235 3.29 -7.00 9.35
C LEU A 235 4.43 -6.74 10.34
N VAL A 236 5.34 -7.71 10.55
CA VAL A 236 6.57 -7.47 11.33
C VAL A 236 7.40 -6.35 10.70
N LEU A 237 7.60 -6.37 9.38
CA LEU A 237 8.32 -5.31 8.68
C LEU A 237 7.64 -3.95 8.84
N GLY A 238 6.30 -3.90 8.73
CA GLY A 238 5.53 -2.67 8.90
C GLY A 238 5.68 -2.09 10.30
N LEU A 239 5.63 -2.92 11.34
CA LEU A 239 5.85 -2.48 12.72
C LEU A 239 7.29 -2.04 12.96
N ARG A 240 8.28 -2.77 12.44
CA ARG A 240 9.69 -2.34 12.51
C ARG A 240 9.87 -0.98 11.85
N THR A 241 9.33 -0.78 10.65
CA THR A 241 9.37 0.53 9.96
C THR A 241 8.61 1.62 10.72
N LEU A 242 7.51 1.29 11.39
CA LEU A 242 6.78 2.25 12.22
C LEU A 242 7.63 2.79 13.38
N PHE A 243 8.40 1.95 14.06
CA PHE A 243 9.17 2.36 15.25
C PHE A 243 10.63 2.74 14.97
N LEU A 244 11.25 2.18 13.93
CA LEU A 244 12.67 2.33 13.61
C LEU A 244 12.91 3.00 12.24
N GLY A 245 11.83 3.29 11.50
CA GLY A 245 11.90 3.88 10.17
C GLY A 245 12.17 5.38 10.20
N VAL A 246 12.43 5.90 9.00
CA VAL A 246 12.65 7.31 8.72
C VAL A 246 11.73 7.76 7.58
N GLY A 247 11.34 9.03 7.59
CA GLY A 247 10.51 9.60 6.52
C GLY A 247 11.31 9.82 5.23
N ALA A 248 10.78 9.34 4.11
CA ALA A 248 11.28 9.59 2.76
C ALA A 248 10.15 10.14 1.89
N ASP A 249 10.47 10.86 0.82
CA ASP A 249 9.46 11.38 -0.09
C ASP A 249 8.72 10.23 -0.79
N LEU A 250 7.38 10.30 -0.84
CA LEU A 250 6.57 9.39 -1.65
C LEU A 250 6.56 9.91 -3.09
N PRO A 251 7.09 9.16 -4.07
CA PRO A 251 6.95 9.52 -5.48
C PRO A 251 5.49 9.41 -5.91
N VAL A 252 5.03 10.42 -6.66
CA VAL A 252 3.65 10.50 -7.14
C VAL A 252 3.67 10.85 -8.62
N PHE A 253 2.81 10.21 -9.40
CA PHE A 253 2.46 10.63 -10.75
C PHE A 253 1.04 11.23 -10.77
N ARG A 254 0.79 12.08 -11.76
CA ARG A 254 -0.55 12.53 -12.14
C ARG A 254 -0.97 11.84 -13.43
N ALA A 255 -2.13 11.20 -13.39
CA ALA A 255 -2.87 10.79 -14.58
C ALA A 255 -3.90 11.88 -14.91
N SER A 256 -3.76 12.54 -16.06
CA SER A 256 -4.72 13.55 -16.55
C SER A 256 -5.58 12.96 -17.66
N PHE A 257 -6.85 13.34 -17.73
CA PHE A 257 -7.82 12.77 -18.65
C PHE A 257 -8.49 13.84 -19.52
N SER A 258 -9.05 13.41 -20.64
CA SER A 258 -9.87 14.26 -21.50
C SER A 258 -11.18 14.67 -20.84
N THR A 259 -11.71 15.83 -21.23
CA THR A 259 -13.05 16.27 -20.84
C THR A 259 -14.09 15.22 -21.21
N GLY A 260 -14.96 14.86 -20.25
CA GLY A 260 -15.96 13.80 -20.40
C GLY A 260 -15.57 12.47 -19.74
N SER A 261 -14.33 12.37 -19.24
CA SER A 261 -13.91 11.23 -18.41
C SER A 261 -14.63 11.21 -17.06
N HIS A 262 -14.92 10.00 -16.59
CA HIS A 262 -15.59 9.78 -15.32
C HIS A 262 -15.09 8.51 -14.62
N ILE A 263 -15.01 8.57 -13.30
CA ILE A 263 -14.77 7.41 -12.45
C ILE A 263 -16.01 6.52 -12.51
N VAL A 264 -15.80 5.20 -12.63
CA VAL A 264 -16.88 4.20 -12.63
C VAL A 264 -16.82 3.39 -11.35
N THR A 265 -17.89 3.43 -10.57
CA THR A 265 -18.07 2.57 -9.40
C THR A 265 -19.45 1.91 -9.42
N PHE A 266 -19.57 0.75 -8.78
CA PHE A 266 -20.85 0.09 -8.55
C PHE A 266 -21.20 0.18 -7.07
N ALA A 267 -22.36 0.72 -6.70
CA ALA A 267 -22.77 0.90 -5.30
C ALA A 267 -24.20 0.41 -5.01
N ASP A 268 -24.43 -0.07 -3.79
CA ASP A 268 -25.75 -0.52 -3.31
C ASP A 268 -26.64 0.68 -2.96
N LYS A 269 -27.88 0.73 -3.48
CA LYS A 269 -28.90 1.69 -3.03
C LYS A 269 -29.43 1.31 -1.64
N SER A 270 -28.77 1.73 -0.57
CA SER A 270 -29.29 1.56 0.80
C SER A 270 -29.68 2.87 1.50
N ASN A 271 -29.77 4.00 0.78
CA ASN A 271 -30.19 5.30 1.35
C ASN A 271 -31.46 5.91 0.73
N GLY A 272 -32.28 5.13 0.03
CA GLY A 272 -33.59 5.56 -0.47
C GLY A 272 -34.67 4.56 -0.07
N THR A 273 -35.75 5.04 0.55
CA THR A 273 -36.91 4.30 1.06
C THR A 273 -37.26 3.05 0.22
N ALA A 274 -36.96 1.88 0.77
CA ALA A 274 -37.21 0.59 0.13
C ALA A 274 -38.72 0.33 0.00
N SER A 275 -39.20 0.21 -1.23
CA SER A 275 -40.42 -0.56 -1.53
C SER A 275 -39.99 -2.02 -1.75
N ALA A 276 -40.66 -2.95 -1.08
CA ALA A 276 -40.19 -4.30 -0.80
C ALA A 276 -40.17 -5.29 -2.00
N ASN A 277 -40.07 -4.83 -3.24
CA ASN A 277 -40.17 -5.69 -4.43
C ASN A 277 -39.13 -5.47 -5.54
N GLU A 278 -38.04 -4.74 -5.29
CA GLU A 278 -36.96 -4.61 -6.28
C GLU A 278 -35.71 -5.37 -5.79
N SER A 279 -35.25 -6.32 -6.62
CA SER A 279 -33.94 -6.95 -6.50
C SER A 279 -32.88 -5.88 -6.26
N THR A 280 -31.98 -6.09 -5.29
CA THR A 280 -30.81 -5.25 -5.02
C THR A 280 -29.93 -5.14 -6.27
N GLN A 281 -30.27 -4.23 -7.19
CA GLN A 281 -29.47 -3.93 -8.38
C GLN A 281 -28.47 -2.84 -8.00
N LEU A 282 -27.20 -3.24 -7.90
CA LEU A 282 -26.06 -2.33 -7.86
C LEU A 282 -26.15 -1.37 -9.06
N GLN A 283 -26.13 -0.06 -8.83
CA GLN A 283 -26.14 0.93 -9.91
C GLN A 283 -24.73 1.43 -10.23
N LYS A 284 -24.45 1.65 -11.52
CA LYS A 284 -23.24 2.32 -12.01
C LYS A 284 -23.31 3.79 -11.58
N GLN A 285 -22.38 4.24 -10.75
CA GLN A 285 -22.20 5.62 -10.37
C GLN A 285 -21.03 6.20 -11.17
N GLU A 286 -21.26 7.36 -11.77
CA GLU A 286 -20.29 8.06 -12.60
C GLU A 286 -19.95 9.41 -11.98
N THR A 287 -18.67 9.67 -11.75
CA THR A 287 -18.18 10.93 -11.19
C THR A 287 -17.20 11.57 -12.17
N SER A 288 -17.53 12.74 -12.72
CA SER A 288 -16.63 13.44 -13.65
C SER A 288 -15.27 13.71 -13.03
N ILE A 289 -14.21 13.49 -13.81
CA ILE A 289 -12.84 13.62 -13.33
C ILE A 289 -11.93 14.20 -14.41
N THR A 290 -10.99 15.06 -14.01
CA THR A 290 -9.99 15.63 -14.91
C THR A 290 -8.60 15.03 -14.70
N HIS A 291 -8.32 14.55 -13.49
CA HIS A 291 -7.06 13.91 -13.15
C HIS A 291 -7.18 13.08 -11.87
N LEU A 292 -6.23 12.18 -11.66
CA LEU A 292 -5.99 11.45 -10.41
C LEU A 292 -4.49 11.46 -10.10
N GLN A 293 -4.14 11.50 -8.81
CA GLN A 293 -2.80 11.22 -8.34
C GLN A 293 -2.66 9.71 -8.08
N GLY A 294 -1.52 9.15 -8.46
CA GLY A 294 -1.18 7.76 -8.19
C GLY A 294 0.26 7.59 -7.72
N ALA A 295 0.50 6.52 -6.98
CA ALA A 295 1.81 6.13 -6.46
C ALA A 295 2.18 4.68 -6.83
N ILE A 296 1.33 3.97 -7.58
CA ILE A 296 1.50 2.54 -7.86
C ILE A 296 1.57 2.28 -9.36
N VAL A 297 0.43 2.31 -10.06
CA VAL A 297 0.31 2.00 -11.49
C VAL A 297 -0.79 2.80 -12.18
N ALA A 298 -0.55 3.12 -13.45
CA ALA A 298 -1.56 3.59 -14.39
C ALA A 298 -1.58 2.65 -15.60
N SER A 299 -2.76 2.18 -16.02
CA SER A 299 -2.85 1.12 -17.02
C SER A 299 -4.00 1.26 -18.00
N TYR A 300 -3.81 0.65 -19.17
CA TYR A 300 -4.80 0.48 -20.22
C TYR A 300 -4.68 -0.94 -20.82
N GLY A 301 -5.78 -1.46 -21.36
CA GLY A 301 -5.86 -2.81 -21.90
C GLY A 301 -6.19 -3.86 -20.83
N PHE A 302 -5.62 -5.06 -20.99
CA PHE A 302 -5.97 -6.25 -20.24
C PHE A 302 -6.01 -6.05 -18.70
N HIS A 303 -5.04 -5.35 -18.10
CA HIS A 303 -5.06 -5.07 -16.66
C HIS A 303 -6.27 -4.22 -16.23
N ALA A 304 -6.54 -3.12 -16.94
CA ALA A 304 -7.66 -2.23 -16.62
C ALA A 304 -9.00 -2.95 -16.82
N SER A 305 -9.12 -3.79 -17.85
CA SER A 305 -10.29 -4.62 -18.11
C SER A 305 -10.53 -5.63 -16.99
N ILE A 306 -9.48 -6.30 -16.47
CA ILE A 306 -9.62 -7.20 -15.31
C ILE A 306 -10.20 -6.44 -14.14
N VAL A 307 -9.59 -5.31 -13.76
CA VAL A 307 -10.03 -4.54 -12.59
C VAL A 307 -11.47 -4.07 -12.76
N TYR A 308 -11.83 -3.53 -13.93
CA TYR A 308 -13.20 -3.08 -14.22
C TYR A 308 -14.22 -4.21 -14.21
N GLU A 309 -14.01 -5.27 -15.01
CA GLU A 309 -15.00 -6.34 -15.14
C GLU A 309 -15.13 -7.14 -13.85
N SER A 310 -14.05 -7.29 -13.08
CA SER A 310 -14.10 -7.94 -11.77
C SER A 310 -14.95 -7.19 -10.76
N ASP A 311 -15.15 -5.89 -10.96
CA ASP A 311 -15.89 -5.03 -10.05
C ASP A 311 -17.38 -4.91 -10.42
N THR A 312 -17.81 -5.51 -11.54
CA THR A 312 -19.22 -5.47 -11.94
C THR A 312 -20.08 -6.34 -11.02
N PRO A 313 -21.41 -6.08 -10.95
CA PRO A 313 -22.32 -6.85 -10.12
C PRO A 313 -22.28 -8.36 -10.41
N GLU A 314 -22.10 -8.73 -11.67
CA GLU A 314 -22.05 -10.11 -12.15
C GLU A 314 -20.88 -10.88 -11.56
N TYR A 315 -19.74 -10.22 -11.34
CA TYR A 315 -18.51 -10.85 -10.86
C TYR A 315 -18.26 -10.65 -9.37
N ARG A 316 -18.71 -9.53 -8.77
CA ARG A 316 -18.52 -9.25 -7.34
C ARG A 316 -19.09 -10.32 -6.41
N VAL A 317 -20.15 -11.01 -6.83
CA VAL A 317 -20.75 -12.13 -6.09
C VAL A 317 -19.77 -13.29 -5.85
N HIS A 318 -18.67 -13.36 -6.59
CA HIS A 318 -17.67 -14.43 -6.49
C HIS A 318 -16.50 -14.13 -5.53
N GLY A 319 -16.54 -13.02 -4.78
CA GLY A 319 -15.47 -12.67 -3.83
C GLY A 319 -14.12 -12.55 -4.52
N ASP A 320 -13.04 -13.04 -3.93
CA ASP A 320 -11.68 -12.87 -4.49
C ASP A 320 -11.44 -13.67 -5.79
N LYS A 321 -12.25 -14.71 -6.04
CA LYS A 321 -12.16 -15.53 -7.26
C LYS A 321 -12.52 -14.75 -8.53
N ARG A 322 -13.20 -13.62 -8.37
CA ARG A 322 -13.70 -12.79 -9.49
C ARG A 322 -12.59 -12.33 -10.43
N PHE A 323 -11.42 -11.94 -9.90
CA PHE A 323 -10.30 -11.50 -10.72
C PHE A 323 -9.78 -12.62 -11.63
N HIS A 324 -9.68 -13.84 -11.10
CA HIS A 324 -9.24 -14.99 -11.87
C HIS A 324 -10.25 -15.38 -12.96
N MET A 325 -11.54 -15.41 -12.63
CA MET A 325 -12.61 -15.72 -13.59
C MET A 325 -12.63 -14.74 -14.77
N VAL A 326 -12.53 -13.45 -14.48
CA VAL A 326 -12.48 -12.40 -15.50
C VAL A 326 -11.20 -12.51 -16.34
N ALA A 327 -10.05 -12.72 -15.71
CA ALA A 327 -8.79 -12.89 -16.43
C ALA A 327 -8.86 -14.07 -17.41
N GLU A 328 -9.42 -15.22 -17.02
CA GLU A 328 -9.61 -16.36 -17.92
C GLU A 328 -10.50 -16.04 -19.12
N GLY A 329 -11.60 -15.30 -18.90
CA GLY A 329 -12.50 -14.85 -19.96
C GLY A 329 -11.79 -13.93 -20.96
N LEU A 330 -11.12 -12.90 -20.44
CA LEU A 330 -10.39 -11.92 -21.24
C LEU A 330 -9.19 -12.52 -21.99
N LEU A 331 -8.53 -13.56 -21.44
CA LEU A 331 -7.46 -14.27 -22.16
C LEU A 331 -7.99 -15.09 -23.34
N LYS A 332 -9.20 -15.65 -23.22
CA LYS A 332 -9.86 -16.36 -24.34
C LYS A 332 -10.31 -15.38 -25.41
N GLU A 333 -10.83 -14.22 -25.01
CA GLU A 333 -11.25 -13.15 -25.92
C GLU A 333 -10.03 -12.51 -26.61
N SER A 334 -8.93 -12.32 -25.88
CA SER A 334 -7.67 -11.76 -26.36
C SER A 334 -7.85 -10.48 -27.18
N HIS A 335 -8.69 -9.58 -26.66
CA HIS A 335 -9.05 -8.33 -27.35
C HIS A 335 -7.81 -7.51 -27.74
N ALA A 336 -7.83 -6.98 -28.96
CA ALA A 336 -6.77 -6.14 -29.51
C ALA A 336 -7.16 -4.67 -29.32
N TYR A 337 -6.70 -4.07 -28.21
CA TYR A 337 -7.09 -2.73 -27.77
C TYR A 337 -6.54 -1.66 -28.72
N ALA A 338 -7.42 -0.97 -29.46
CA ALA A 338 -7.05 0.09 -30.38
C ALA A 338 -6.64 1.35 -29.62
N ALA A 339 -5.35 1.71 -29.69
CA ALA A 339 -4.83 2.90 -29.03
C ALA A 339 -3.54 3.37 -29.68
N LYS A 340 -3.30 4.68 -29.56
CA LYS A 340 -1.99 5.27 -29.84
C LYS A 340 -1.26 5.51 -28.52
N VAL A 341 -0.11 4.88 -28.32
CA VAL A 341 0.76 5.08 -27.17
C VAL A 341 1.99 5.86 -27.57
N SER A 342 2.19 7.01 -26.93
CA SER A 342 3.35 7.87 -27.13
C SER A 342 4.11 8.04 -25.81
N ILE A 343 5.43 7.98 -25.85
CA ILE A 343 6.29 8.11 -24.68
C ILE A 343 7.24 9.29 -24.83
N ARG A 344 7.56 9.94 -23.72
CA ARG A 344 8.67 10.88 -23.62
C ARG A 344 9.69 10.32 -22.66
N ARG A 345 10.92 10.11 -23.15
CA ARG A 345 12.04 9.64 -22.34
C ARG A 345 12.73 10.79 -21.62
N ARG A 346 13.51 10.45 -20.60
CA ARG A 346 14.27 11.40 -19.82
C ARG A 346 15.17 12.27 -20.67
N GLY A 347 15.04 13.59 -20.52
CA GLY A 347 15.81 14.59 -21.27
C GLY A 347 15.35 14.82 -22.71
N SER A 348 14.37 14.08 -23.21
CA SER A 348 13.74 14.35 -24.51
C SER A 348 12.65 15.42 -24.37
N THR A 349 12.53 16.30 -25.37
CA THR A 349 11.43 17.26 -25.49
C THR A 349 10.31 16.74 -26.40
N THR A 350 10.55 15.67 -27.15
CA THR A 350 9.62 15.13 -28.14
C THR A 350 9.04 13.79 -27.69
N PHE A 351 7.80 13.55 -28.08
CA PHE A 351 7.16 12.24 -27.95
C PHE A 351 7.61 11.30 -29.07
N GLU A 352 7.77 10.04 -28.73
CA GLU A 352 7.99 8.94 -29.65
C GLU A 352 6.81 7.97 -29.57
N ASP A 353 6.29 7.56 -30.73
CA ASP A 353 5.20 6.60 -30.78
C ASP A 353 5.73 5.18 -30.62
N VAL A 354 5.08 4.39 -29.78
CA VAL A 354 5.28 2.94 -29.78
C VAL A 354 4.73 2.42 -31.12
N PRO A 355 5.53 1.71 -31.94
CA PRO A 355 5.19 1.43 -33.34
C PRO A 355 4.17 0.28 -33.46
N ARG A 356 2.95 0.50 -32.98
CA ARG A 356 1.79 -0.39 -33.09
C ARG A 356 0.48 0.39 -32.98
N GLU A 357 -0.57 -0.13 -33.61
CA GLU A 357 -1.92 0.47 -33.59
C GLU A 357 -2.84 -0.20 -32.55
N THR A 358 -2.52 -1.44 -32.18
CA THR A 358 -3.26 -2.21 -31.18
C THR A 358 -2.34 -2.77 -30.12
N HIS A 359 -2.84 -2.85 -28.89
CA HIS A 359 -2.13 -3.29 -27.70
C HIS A 359 -2.91 -4.41 -27.02
N ALA A 360 -2.24 -5.27 -26.25
CA ALA A 360 -2.91 -6.09 -25.24
C ALA A 360 -2.77 -5.47 -23.85
N TYR A 361 -1.61 -4.86 -23.59
CA TYR A 361 -1.21 -4.44 -22.26
C TYR A 361 -0.38 -3.17 -22.33
N VAL A 362 -0.74 -2.18 -21.53
CA VAL A 362 0.02 -0.94 -21.33
C VAL A 362 -0.04 -0.61 -19.84
N LEU A 363 1.10 -0.73 -19.15
CA LEU A 363 1.21 -0.48 -17.71
C LEU A 363 2.36 0.47 -17.44
N THR A 364 2.05 1.65 -16.95
CA THR A 364 3.04 2.56 -16.38
C THR A 364 3.12 2.28 -14.89
N ALA A 365 4.30 1.91 -14.40
CA ALA A 365 4.54 1.51 -13.03
C ALA A 365 5.49 2.50 -12.33
N LEU A 366 5.17 2.84 -11.09
CA LEU A 366 6.02 3.56 -10.15
C LEU A 366 6.51 2.66 -9.00
N VAL A 367 6.01 1.42 -8.95
CA VAL A 367 6.40 0.39 -7.98
C VAL A 367 6.88 -0.87 -8.69
N SER A 368 7.61 -1.75 -7.99
CA SER A 368 8.17 -2.97 -8.58
C SER A 368 7.21 -4.16 -8.58
N ASN A 369 6.29 -4.20 -7.62
CA ASN A 369 5.47 -5.35 -7.27
C ASN A 369 4.02 -4.95 -6.99
N LEU A 370 3.05 -5.71 -7.48
CA LEU A 370 1.64 -5.59 -7.05
C LEU A 370 1.34 -6.49 -5.84
N GLU A 371 2.06 -7.61 -5.75
CA GLU A 371 2.04 -8.54 -4.61
C GLU A 371 3.47 -8.96 -4.28
N ARG A 372 3.69 -9.57 -3.10
CA ARG A 372 5.02 -9.97 -2.63
C ARG A 372 5.87 -10.68 -3.70
N LYS A 373 5.27 -11.63 -4.44
CA LYS A 373 5.98 -12.41 -5.48
C LYS A 373 5.69 -11.96 -6.91
N PHE A 374 4.71 -11.07 -7.13
CA PHE A 374 4.32 -10.64 -8.47
C PHE A 374 5.07 -9.36 -8.86
N ALA A 375 6.24 -9.52 -9.49
CA ALA A 375 7.14 -8.43 -9.86
C ALA A 375 6.82 -7.88 -11.26
N ILE A 376 6.04 -6.81 -11.32
CA ILE A 376 5.60 -6.18 -12.57
C ILE A 376 6.68 -5.30 -13.23
N SER A 377 7.59 -4.74 -12.45
CA SER A 377 8.64 -3.83 -12.92
C SER A 377 9.96 -4.13 -12.17
N PRO A 378 10.76 -5.10 -12.63
CA PRO A 378 11.88 -5.64 -11.86
C PRO A 378 13.00 -4.64 -11.57
N ALA A 379 13.20 -3.64 -12.43
CA ALA A 379 14.24 -2.61 -12.27
C ALA A 379 13.77 -1.36 -11.51
N THR A 380 12.51 -1.30 -11.05
CA THR A 380 12.05 -0.20 -10.19
C THR A 380 12.62 -0.38 -8.79
N LEU A 381 13.36 0.61 -8.31
CA LEU A 381 13.86 0.65 -6.94
C LEU A 381 12.82 1.26 -5.98
N PRO A 382 12.84 0.89 -4.68
CA PRO A 382 11.96 1.49 -3.68
C PRO A 382 12.02 3.03 -3.67
N LEU A 383 10.85 3.67 -3.73
CA LEU A 383 10.69 5.12 -3.67
C LEU A 383 11.53 5.89 -4.71
N GLN A 384 11.78 5.26 -5.86
CA GLN A 384 12.44 5.89 -7.00
C GLN A 384 11.43 6.73 -7.77
N SER A 385 11.74 8.01 -8.01
CA SER A 385 10.92 8.91 -8.84
C SER A 385 11.18 8.69 -10.34
N GLN A 386 10.92 7.48 -10.83
CA GLN A 386 11.08 7.11 -12.23
C GLN A 386 9.93 6.20 -12.67
N LEU A 387 9.15 6.64 -13.65
CA LEU A 387 8.15 5.77 -14.27
C LEU A 387 8.81 4.78 -15.21
N ARG A 388 8.26 3.56 -15.25
CA ARG A 388 8.62 2.54 -16.21
C ARG A 388 7.37 2.03 -16.93
N LEU A 389 7.45 1.91 -18.25
CA LEU A 389 6.37 1.41 -19.08
C LEU A 389 6.62 -0.05 -19.44
N VAL A 390 5.67 -0.94 -19.11
CA VAL A 390 5.60 -2.31 -19.61
C VAL A 390 4.48 -2.40 -20.64
N HIS A 391 4.78 -2.88 -21.85
CA HIS A 391 3.77 -2.94 -22.90
C HIS A 391 4.00 -4.07 -23.92
N PHE A 392 2.93 -4.61 -24.50
CA PHE A 392 3.00 -5.57 -25.61
C PHE A 392 1.73 -5.56 -26.47
N GLY A 393 1.86 -6.05 -27.71
CA GLY A 393 0.76 -6.17 -28.68
C GLY A 393 -0.18 -7.34 -28.37
N PRO A 394 -1.21 -7.58 -29.21
CA PRO A 394 -2.12 -8.72 -29.07
C PRO A 394 -1.43 -10.06 -29.39
N ILE A 395 -0.70 -10.59 -28.42
CA ILE A 395 0.10 -11.83 -28.54
C ILE A 395 -0.71 -13.13 -28.30
N GLY A 396 -2.03 -13.03 -28.13
CA GLY A 396 -2.89 -14.18 -27.82
C GLY A 396 -2.90 -14.56 -26.32
N GLY A 397 -3.92 -15.31 -25.92
CA GLY A 397 -4.15 -15.71 -24.53
C GLY A 397 -3.01 -16.54 -23.93
N GLU A 398 -2.49 -17.53 -24.65
CA GLU A 398 -1.41 -18.40 -24.14
C GLU A 398 -0.12 -17.63 -23.85
N ARG A 399 0.31 -16.76 -24.76
CA ARG A 399 1.51 -15.95 -24.56
C ARG A 399 1.29 -14.90 -23.48
N THR A 400 0.10 -14.29 -23.40
CA THR A 400 -0.25 -13.35 -22.33
C THR A 400 -0.20 -14.04 -20.96
N MET A 401 -0.73 -15.26 -20.83
CA MET A 401 -0.60 -16.06 -19.62
C MET A 401 0.87 -16.36 -19.29
N SER A 402 1.68 -16.70 -20.29
CA SER A 402 3.12 -16.92 -20.11
C SER A 402 3.83 -15.69 -19.56
N VAL A 403 3.52 -14.49 -20.09
CA VAL A 403 4.04 -13.20 -19.58
C VAL A 403 3.62 -13.00 -18.12
N MET A 404 2.35 -13.24 -17.76
CA MET A 404 1.90 -13.12 -16.37
C MET A 404 2.63 -14.07 -15.43
N MET A 405 2.79 -15.34 -15.82
CA MET A 405 3.52 -16.32 -15.02
C MET A 405 4.99 -15.94 -14.84
N LYS A 406 5.61 -15.36 -15.87
CA LYS A 406 7.00 -14.90 -15.81
C LYS A 406 7.20 -13.68 -14.92
N ALA A 407 6.16 -12.89 -14.65
CA ALA A 407 6.22 -11.85 -13.62
C ALA A 407 6.30 -12.40 -12.18
N TYR A 408 5.85 -13.62 -11.93
CA TYR A 408 6.10 -14.33 -10.65
C TYR A 408 7.52 -14.91 -10.54
N ASP A 409 8.18 -15.09 -11.67
CA ASP A 409 9.56 -15.56 -11.80
C ASP A 409 10.50 -14.36 -11.84
N GLU A 410 10.52 -13.62 -10.73
CA GLU A 410 11.36 -12.45 -10.48
C GLU A 410 11.25 -11.31 -11.52
N GLY A 411 10.12 -11.24 -12.24
CA GLY A 411 9.91 -10.24 -13.28
C GLY A 411 10.59 -10.58 -14.60
N SER A 412 10.91 -11.86 -14.85
CA SER A 412 11.53 -12.34 -16.10
C SER A 412 10.62 -12.25 -17.34
N HIS A 413 9.43 -11.68 -17.20
CA HIS A 413 8.54 -11.37 -18.32
C HIS A 413 9.05 -10.20 -19.16
N VAL A 414 9.81 -9.27 -18.56
CA VAL A 414 10.42 -8.18 -19.32
C VAL A 414 11.51 -8.73 -20.23
N GLY A 415 11.52 -8.29 -21.49
CA GLY A 415 12.48 -8.77 -22.49
C GLY A 415 12.11 -10.10 -23.15
N MET A 416 10.96 -10.72 -22.81
CA MET A 416 10.42 -11.81 -23.62
C MET A 416 10.17 -11.35 -25.06
N ASP A 417 10.58 -12.15 -26.03
CA ASP A 417 10.37 -11.93 -27.46
C ASP A 417 9.92 -13.21 -28.18
N TRP A 418 9.38 -13.05 -29.38
CA TRP A 418 8.90 -14.15 -30.22
C TRP A 418 9.38 -14.02 -31.66
N PRO A 419 9.45 -15.13 -32.43
CA PRO A 419 9.92 -15.12 -33.82
C PRO A 419 9.11 -14.26 -34.79
N ASP A 420 7.87 -13.91 -34.45
CA ASP A 420 7.02 -13.01 -35.23
C ASP A 420 7.32 -11.51 -34.97
N GLY A 421 8.32 -11.21 -34.15
CA GLY A 421 8.79 -9.85 -33.87
C GLY A 421 8.05 -9.16 -32.72
N GLU A 422 7.03 -9.80 -32.13
CA GLU A 422 6.42 -9.30 -30.91
C GLU A 422 7.38 -9.46 -29.72
N ARG A 423 7.23 -8.55 -28.75
CA ARG A 423 8.01 -8.57 -27.51
C ARG A 423 7.32 -7.83 -26.38
N VAL A 424 7.73 -8.13 -25.15
CA VAL A 424 7.42 -7.33 -23.97
C VAL A 424 8.38 -6.14 -23.92
N GLY A 425 7.88 -4.97 -24.25
CA GLY A 425 8.59 -3.70 -24.10
C GLY A 425 8.73 -3.29 -22.64
N TYR A 426 9.87 -2.70 -22.30
CA TYR A 426 10.18 -2.18 -20.98
C TYR A 426 11.03 -0.91 -21.10
N ASP A 427 10.44 0.25 -20.83
CA ASP A 427 11.04 1.56 -21.10
C ASP A 427 11.05 2.43 -19.83
N GLU A 428 12.15 3.15 -19.59
CA GLU A 428 12.17 4.28 -18.65
C GLU A 428 11.58 5.52 -19.33
N VAL A 429 10.58 6.12 -18.69
CA VAL A 429 9.78 7.20 -19.27
C VAL A 429 9.54 8.32 -18.26
N ASP A 430 9.49 9.56 -18.74
CA ASP A 430 9.09 10.74 -17.95
C ASP A 430 7.59 11.00 -18.09
N GLU A 431 7.03 10.72 -19.28
CA GLU A 431 5.61 10.89 -19.57
C GLU A 431 5.13 9.82 -20.56
N VAL A 432 3.93 9.30 -20.31
CA VAL A 432 3.22 8.38 -21.21
C VAL A 432 1.89 9.00 -21.59
N LYS A 433 1.55 8.99 -22.88
CA LYS A 433 0.26 9.43 -23.40
C LYS A 433 -0.41 8.28 -24.13
N ILE A 434 -1.67 8.00 -23.79
CA ILE A 434 -2.50 6.95 -24.36
C ILE A 434 -3.75 7.59 -24.93
N SER A 435 -3.84 7.65 -26.26
CA SER A 435 -5.08 8.05 -26.96
C SER A 435 -5.90 6.80 -27.26
N VAL A 436 -7.10 6.72 -26.69
CA VAL A 436 -7.97 5.54 -26.77
C VAL A 436 -8.82 5.65 -28.04
N LEU A 437 -8.68 4.67 -28.93
CA LEU A 437 -9.31 4.65 -30.26
C LEU A 437 -10.46 3.62 -30.36
N GLU A 438 -10.90 3.10 -29.21
CA GLU A 438 -11.98 2.13 -29.10
C GLU A 438 -13.37 2.75 -29.28
N ASP A 439 -14.20 2.09 -30.11
CA ASP A 439 -15.59 2.46 -30.33
C ASP A 439 -16.52 1.97 -29.21
N ASP A 440 -16.22 0.82 -28.62
CA ASP A 440 -16.99 0.22 -27.53
C ASP A 440 -16.55 0.79 -26.16
N GLU A 441 -17.51 1.22 -25.34
CA GLU A 441 -17.24 1.75 -24.00
C GLU A 441 -16.61 0.73 -23.07
N ARG A 442 -16.88 -0.57 -23.29
CA ARG A 442 -16.27 -1.67 -22.52
C ARG A 442 -14.75 -1.61 -22.55
N TRP A 443 -14.15 -1.18 -23.66
CA TRP A 443 -12.71 -1.14 -23.88
C TRP A 443 -12.07 0.22 -23.67
N ARG A 444 -12.86 1.23 -23.25
CA ARG A 444 -12.36 2.58 -22.91
C ARG A 444 -12.09 2.76 -21.43
N LYS A 445 -11.63 1.71 -20.76
CA LYS A 445 -11.34 1.72 -19.32
C LYS A 445 -9.85 1.87 -19.08
N VAL A 446 -9.47 2.81 -18.23
CA VAL A 446 -8.13 2.93 -17.67
C VAL A 446 -8.20 2.71 -16.17
N CYS A 447 -7.11 2.23 -15.57
CA CYS A 447 -7.02 1.98 -14.14
C CYS A 447 -5.86 2.76 -13.54
N ILE A 448 -6.14 3.58 -12.53
CA ILE A 448 -5.16 4.33 -11.72
C ILE A 448 -5.21 3.80 -10.29
N ASP A 449 -4.18 3.06 -9.88
CA ASP A 449 -4.08 2.48 -8.53
C ASP A 449 -5.36 1.73 -8.06
N GLY A 450 -6.04 1.05 -9.00
CA GLY A 450 -7.30 0.34 -8.74
C GLY A 450 -8.58 1.14 -8.99
N THR A 451 -8.49 2.46 -9.19
CA THR A 451 -9.62 3.32 -9.58
C THR A 451 -9.85 3.25 -11.08
N ILE A 452 -11.06 2.86 -11.50
CA ILE A 452 -11.43 2.79 -12.91
C ILE A 452 -11.96 4.13 -13.40
N VAL A 453 -11.40 4.61 -14.51
CA VAL A 453 -11.88 5.78 -15.25
C VAL A 453 -12.29 5.33 -16.65
N GLU A 454 -13.49 5.72 -17.07
CA GLU A 454 -13.93 5.60 -18.45
C GLU A 454 -13.49 6.83 -19.24
N ILE A 455 -12.89 6.59 -20.40
CA ILE A 455 -12.42 7.61 -21.33
C ILE A 455 -13.50 7.84 -22.41
N PRO A 456 -13.84 9.09 -22.76
CA PRO A 456 -14.75 9.35 -23.87
C PRO A 456 -14.17 8.86 -25.19
N LYS A 457 -15.02 8.59 -26.18
CA LYS A 457 -14.56 8.17 -27.50
C LYS A 457 -13.60 9.21 -28.10
N GLY A 458 -12.42 8.74 -28.53
CA GLY A 458 -11.34 9.60 -29.03
C GLY A 458 -10.60 10.41 -27.96
N GLY A 459 -10.88 10.15 -26.68
CA GLY A 459 -10.19 10.77 -25.55
C GLY A 459 -8.82 10.16 -25.29
N GLU A 460 -8.12 10.76 -24.33
CA GLU A 460 -6.78 10.38 -23.93
C GLU A 460 -6.55 10.43 -22.43
N MET A 461 -5.52 9.72 -22.00
CA MET A 461 -4.90 9.78 -20.68
C MET A 461 -3.41 10.15 -20.84
N SER A 462 -2.91 11.08 -20.03
CA SER A 462 -1.47 11.34 -19.89
C SER A 462 -1.00 11.06 -18.46
N ILE A 463 0.16 10.44 -18.31
CA ILE A 463 0.74 10.00 -17.04
C ILE A 463 2.10 10.65 -16.91
N LYS A 464 2.29 11.50 -15.90
CA LYS A 464 3.52 12.25 -15.69
C LYS A 464 3.88 12.30 -14.21
N MET A 465 5.17 12.18 -13.89
CA MET A 465 5.64 12.44 -12.52
C MET A 465 5.28 13.85 -12.06
N LEU A 466 4.86 13.98 -10.79
CA LEU A 466 4.89 15.27 -10.12
C LEU A 466 6.33 15.67 -9.82
N ASP A 467 6.62 16.96 -9.91
CA ASP A 467 7.94 17.55 -9.62
C ASP A 467 8.17 17.77 -8.12
N HIS A 468 7.18 17.43 -7.30
CA HIS A 468 7.17 17.59 -5.85
C HIS A 468 6.47 16.41 -5.19
N SER A 469 6.69 16.27 -3.88
CA SER A 469 6.04 15.26 -3.07
C SER A 469 4.85 15.86 -2.30
N LEU A 470 3.73 15.14 -2.28
CA LEU A 470 2.54 15.50 -1.49
C LEU A 470 2.61 14.95 -0.06
N PHE A 471 3.28 13.80 0.10
CA PHE A 471 3.41 13.09 1.36
C PHE A 471 4.80 12.49 1.49
N LYS A 472 5.30 12.41 2.70
CA LYS A 472 6.37 11.46 3.03
C LYS A 472 5.79 10.10 3.35
N ILE A 473 6.61 9.06 3.29
CA ILE A 473 6.30 7.71 3.75
C ILE A 473 7.45 7.20 4.62
N LEU A 474 7.13 6.49 5.70
CA LEU A 474 8.15 5.81 6.50
C LEU A 474 8.73 4.63 5.72
N ALA A 475 10.06 4.56 5.70
CA ALA A 475 10.82 3.46 5.16
C ALA A 475 11.92 3.03 6.13
N SER A 476 12.37 1.78 6.01
CA SER A 476 13.57 1.34 6.73
C SER A 476 14.80 2.09 6.21
N PRO A 477 15.73 2.57 7.08
CA PRO A 477 16.98 3.18 6.63
C PRO A 477 17.76 2.31 5.62
N ARG A 478 17.72 0.98 5.81
CA ARG A 478 18.36 0.00 4.91
C ARG A 478 17.82 0.05 3.47
N VAL A 479 16.56 0.42 3.29
CA VAL A 479 15.96 0.60 1.96
C VAL A 479 16.50 1.86 1.28
N LEU A 480 16.79 2.91 2.06
CA LEU A 480 17.28 4.18 1.54
C LEU A 480 18.79 4.16 1.25
N GLU A 481 19.56 3.41 2.04
CA GLU A 481 21.01 3.20 1.83
C GLU A 481 21.32 2.54 0.48
N GLY A 482 20.46 1.64 0.01
CA GLY A 482 20.61 0.97 -1.29
C GLY A 482 20.37 1.85 -2.53
N ARG A 483 20.14 3.16 -2.35
CA ARG A 483 19.94 4.15 -3.43
C ARG A 483 21.21 4.93 -3.78
N ALA A 484 22.27 4.83 -2.97
CA ALA A 484 23.50 5.64 -3.10
C ALA A 484 24.45 5.13 -4.19
#